data_AF-A0A2S8RVJ1-F1
#
_entry.id   AF-A0A2S8RVJ1-F1
#
_cell.length_a   1.000
_cell.length_b   1.000
_cell.length_c   1.000
_cell.angle_alpha   90.00
_cell.angle_beta   90.00
_cell.angle_gamma   90.00
#
_symmetry.space_group_name_H-M   'P 1'
#
loop_
_entity.id
_entity.type
_entity.pdbx_description
1 polymer ?
#
loop_
_entity_poly.entity_id
_entity_poly.type
_entity_poly.pdbx_seq_one_letter_code
_entity_poly.pdbx_strand_id
1 'polypeptide(L)'
;MLQRVASGRGVATLPRWLVEAYAGSMNLVPVRLARLARLGRKGIARQIFLGARETDIEVDYLKAFVDLARKPETALNDQEEIP
;
A
#
# COMPACT_ATOMS: atom_id res chain seq x y z
N MET A 1 -12.71 -8.44 5.12
CA MET A 1 -12.59 -7.54 6.30
C MET A 1 -12.90 -6.08 5.92
N LEU A 2 -12.24 -5.51 4.90
CA LEU A 2 -12.57 -4.19 4.33
C LEU A 2 -14.07 -3.96 4.06
N GLN A 3 -14.74 -4.94 3.46
CA GLN A 3 -16.20 -4.91 3.21
C GLN A 3 -17.05 -4.70 4.48
N ARG A 4 -16.61 -5.23 5.63
CA ARG A 4 -17.32 -5.03 6.91
C ARG A 4 -17.22 -3.57 7.37
N VAL A 5 -16.03 -2.98 7.23
CA VAL A 5 -15.75 -1.58 7.57
C VAL A 5 -16.53 -0.65 6.63
N ALA A 6 -16.49 -0.92 5.32
CA ALA A 6 -17.26 -0.18 4.32
C ALA A 6 -18.77 -0.24 4.57
N SER A 7 -19.27 -1.37 5.10
CA SER A 7 -20.68 -1.52 5.51
C SER A 7 -21.03 -0.90 6.88
N GLY A 8 -20.09 -0.20 7.53
CA GLY A 8 -20.31 0.40 8.86
C GLY A 8 -20.35 -0.61 10.03
N ARG A 9 -20.00 -1.87 9.79
CA ARG A 9 -20.11 -2.98 10.76
C ARG A 9 -18.81 -3.28 11.51
N GLY A 10 -17.93 -2.29 11.62
CA GLY A 10 -16.68 -2.42 12.38
C GLY A 10 -15.65 -1.35 12.03
N VAL A 11 -14.59 -1.32 12.83
CA VAL A 11 -13.42 -0.46 12.63
C VAL A 11 -12.17 -1.31 12.43
N ALA A 12 -11.22 -0.80 11.67
CA ALA A 12 -9.98 -1.48 11.33
C ALA A 12 -8.80 -0.52 11.38
N THR A 13 -7.64 -1.02 11.79
CA THR A 13 -6.37 -0.35 11.62
C THR A 13 -5.74 -0.87 10.33
N LEU A 14 -5.64 -0.02 9.31
CA LEU A 14 -5.11 -0.38 8.00
C LEU A 14 -3.84 0.42 7.70
N PRO A 15 -2.89 -0.13 6.92
CA PRO A 15 -1.83 0.68 6.33
C PRO A 15 -2.42 1.81 5.50
N ARG A 16 -1.77 2.98 5.53
CA ARG A 16 -2.21 4.18 4.81
C ARG A 16 -2.38 3.92 3.31
N TRP A 17 -1.41 3.26 2.67
CA TRP A 17 -1.45 2.92 1.24
C TRP A 17 -2.70 2.11 0.86
N LEU A 18 -3.18 1.24 1.75
CA LEU A 18 -4.34 0.39 1.50
C LEU A 18 -5.65 1.19 1.58
N VAL A 19 -5.70 2.21 2.44
CA VAL A 19 -6.83 3.13 2.48
C VAL A 19 -6.84 4.00 1.23
N GLU A 20 -5.68 4.52 0.82
CA GLU A 20 -5.54 5.33 -0.40
C GLU A 20 -5.97 4.56 -1.65
N ALA A 21 -5.54 3.30 -1.81
CA ALA A 21 -5.89 2.46 -2.96
C ALA A 21 -7.40 2.15 -3.09
N TYR A 22 -8.13 2.11 -1.98
CA TYR A 22 -9.56 1.76 -1.97
C TYR A 22 -10.49 2.93 -1.63
N ALA A 23 -9.94 4.12 -1.38
CA ALA A 23 -10.72 5.31 -1.04
C ALA A 23 -11.69 5.72 -2.15
N GLY A 24 -11.34 5.51 -3.42
CA GLY A 24 -12.21 5.81 -4.57
C GLY A 24 -13.32 4.78 -4.81
N SER A 25 -13.12 3.54 -4.38
CA SER A 25 -14.01 2.41 -4.73
C SER A 25 -14.88 1.93 -3.58
N MET A 26 -14.58 2.32 -2.33
CA MET A 26 -15.32 1.92 -1.15
C MET A 26 -15.54 3.10 -0.21
N ASN A 27 -16.69 3.10 0.48
CA ASN A 27 -17.01 4.11 1.49
C ASN A 27 -16.18 3.89 2.77
N LEU A 28 -14.89 4.20 2.72
CA LEU A 28 -13.96 4.13 3.84
C LEU A 28 -13.74 5.53 4.40
N VAL A 29 -14.15 5.76 5.65
CA VAL A 29 -13.92 7.05 6.33
C VAL A 29 -12.66 6.96 7.18
N PRO A 30 -11.57 7.67 6.83
CA PRO A 30 -10.37 7.68 7.64
C PRO A 30 -10.64 8.42 8.96
N VAL A 31 -10.64 7.69 10.06
CA VAL A 31 -10.73 8.26 11.41
C VAL A 31 -9.32 8.55 11.94
N ARG A 32 -9.05 9.82 12.29
CA ARG A 32 -7.82 10.17 13.00
C ARG A 32 -7.81 9.43 14.33
N LEU A 33 -6.76 8.65 14.55
CA LEU A 33 -6.58 7.69 15.65
C LEU A 33 -6.57 8.30 17.07
N ALA A 34 -6.89 9.59 17.24
CA ALA A 34 -6.90 10.29 18.53
C ALA A 34 -7.87 9.67 19.55
N ARG A 35 -8.95 9.00 19.10
CA ARG A 35 -9.93 8.33 19.98
C ARG A 35 -9.65 6.83 20.18
N LEU A 36 -8.76 6.24 19.38
CA LEU A 36 -8.28 4.86 19.50
C LEU A 36 -6.93 4.87 20.22
N ALA A 37 -6.98 5.20 21.51
CA ALA A 37 -5.84 5.52 22.38
C ALA A 37 -4.72 4.46 22.52
N ARG A 38 -4.79 3.34 21.81
CA ARG A 38 -3.77 2.26 21.89
C ARG A 38 -2.81 2.20 20.70
N LEU A 39 -3.05 2.91 19.59
CA LEU A 39 -2.14 2.87 18.43
C LEU A 39 -1.08 4.00 18.43
N GLY A 40 -1.13 4.91 19.41
CA GLY A 40 -0.21 6.03 19.55
C GLY A 40 -0.34 7.06 18.43
N ARG A 41 0.11 8.30 18.66
CA ARG A 41 0.04 9.39 17.67
C ARG A 41 0.89 9.13 16.41
N LYS A 42 1.82 8.18 16.47
CA LYS A 42 2.76 7.85 15.39
C LYS A 42 2.33 6.67 14.50
N GLY A 43 1.32 5.88 14.91
CA GLY A 43 0.99 4.64 14.22
C GLY A 43 2.10 3.58 14.30
N ILE A 44 1.92 2.46 13.59
CA ILE A 44 2.95 1.42 13.42
C ILE A 44 3.32 1.39 11.94
N ALA A 45 4.56 1.79 11.62
CA ALA A 45 5.11 1.59 10.29
C ALA A 45 5.38 0.10 10.08
N ARG A 46 4.78 -0.50 9.06
CA ARG A 46 5.01 -1.89 8.66
C ARG A 46 5.70 -1.89 7.30
N GLN A 47 6.83 -2.59 7.22
CA GLN A 47 7.57 -2.81 5.99
C GLN A 47 7.19 -4.16 5.42
N ILE A 48 6.95 -4.20 4.11
CA ILE A 48 6.72 -5.43 3.36
C ILE A 48 8.07 -5.83 2.75
N PHE A 49 8.54 -7.03 3.07
CA PHE A 49 9.76 -7.58 2.49
C PHE A 49 9.38 -8.48 1.31
N LEU A 50 10.10 -8.35 0.21
CA LEU A 50 10.00 -9.24 -0.94
C LEU A 50 11.03 -10.36 -0.79
N GLY A 51 10.59 -11.62 -0.86
CA GLY A 51 11.47 -12.78 -0.92
C GLY A 51 11.62 -13.26 -2.36
N ALA A 52 12.85 -13.58 -2.76
CA ALA A 52 13.16 -14.22 -4.04
C ALA A 52 13.97 -15.50 -3.77
N ARG A 53 13.84 -16.50 -4.64
CA ARG A 53 14.72 -17.67 -4.60
C ARG A 53 16.10 -17.25 -5.09
N GLU A 54 17.15 -17.73 -4.44
CA GLU A 54 18.54 -17.38 -4.79
C GLU A 54 18.87 -17.68 -6.25
N THR A 55 18.38 -18.81 -6.77
CA THR A 55 18.54 -19.21 -8.18
C THR A 55 17.84 -18.29 -9.17
N ASP A 56 16.82 -17.55 -8.72
CA ASP A 56 15.96 -16.74 -9.59
C ASP A 56 16.38 -15.26 -9.58
N ILE A 57 17.32 -14.85 -8.72
CA ILE A 57 17.75 -13.45 -8.57
C ILE A 57 18.35 -12.90 -9.88
N GLU A 58 19.00 -13.76 -10.66
CA GLU A 58 19.63 -13.37 -11.93
C GLU A 58 18.68 -13.43 -13.13
N VAL A 59 17.42 -13.81 -12.93
CA VAL A 59 16.45 -13.89 -14.03
C VAL A 59 16.10 -12.48 -14.51
N ASP A 60 16.34 -12.21 -15.79
CA ASP A 60 16.27 -10.86 -16.37
C ASP A 60 14.95 -10.13 -16.08
N TYR A 61 13.80 -10.80 -16.21
CA TYR A 61 12.51 -10.16 -15.96
C TYR A 61 12.31 -9.81 -14.48
N LEU A 62 12.86 -10.62 -13.56
CA LEU A 62 12.72 -10.38 -12.12
C LEU A 62 13.61 -9.20 -11.71
N LYS A 63 14.81 -9.12 -12.27
CA LYS A 63 15.70 -7.96 -12.12
C LYS A 63 15.04 -6.69 -12.65
N ALA A 64 14.51 -6.73 -13.87
CA ALA A 64 13.80 -5.60 -14.47
C ALA A 64 12.58 -5.16 -13.64
N PHE A 65 11.83 -6.10 -13.08
CA PHE A 65 10.71 -5.82 -12.18
C PHE A 65 11.16 -5.09 -10.90
N VAL A 66 12.22 -5.56 -10.26
CA VAL A 66 12.76 -4.92 -9.04
C VAL A 66 13.31 -3.54 -9.34
N ASP A 67 14.00 -3.37 -10.47
CA ASP A 67 14.52 -2.07 -10.91
C ASP A 67 13.39 -1.08 -11.22
N LEU A 68 12.30 -1.55 -11.83
CA LEU A 68 11.09 -0.75 -12.05
C LEU A 68 10.44 -0.33 -10.73
N ALA A 69 10.24 -1.28 -9.81
CA ALA A 69 9.58 -1.03 -8.52
C ALA A 69 10.40 -0.13 -7.57
N ARG A 70 11.71 0.01 -7.78
CA ARG A 70 12.57 0.94 -7.03
C ARG A 70 12.42 2.39 -7.49
N LYS A 71 11.85 2.65 -8.67
CA LYS A 71 11.61 4.01 -9.14
C LYS A 71 10.52 4.66 -8.27
N PRO A 72 10.67 5.94 -7.89
CA PRO A 72 9.64 6.65 -7.16
C PRO A 72 8.35 6.72 -8.00
N GLU A 73 7.19 6.67 -7.35
CA GLU A 73 5.86 6.72 -7.98
C GLU A 73 5.69 7.90 -8.94
N THR A 74 6.33 9.05 -8.64
CA THR A 74 6.39 10.22 -9.52
C THR A 74 7.01 9.92 -10.88
N ALA A 75 8.05 9.07 -10.94
CA ALA A 75 8.76 8.75 -12.19
C ALA A 75 8.06 7.67 -13.03
N LEU A 76 6.99 7.04 -12.52
CA LEU A 76 6.19 6.06 -13.26
C LEU A 76 5.05 6.73 -14.06
N ASN A 77 4.52 7.85 -13.57
CA ASN A 77 3.45 8.60 -14.25
C ASN A 77 3.95 9.42 -15.45
N ASP A 78 5.25 9.74 -15.52
CA ASP A 78 5.86 10.50 -16.63
C ASP A 78 6.05 9.65 -17.91
N GLN A 79 5.72 8.35 -17.87
CA GLN A 79 5.84 7.43 -19.02
C GLN A 79 4.49 7.24 -19.75
N GLU A 80 3.42 7.91 -19.33
CA GLU A 80 2.08 7.81 -19.93
C GLU A 80 1.83 8.87 -21.02
N GLU A 81 2.80 9.74 -21.33
CA GLU A 81 2.78 10.58 -22.54
C GLU A 81 3.51 9.87 -23.70
N ILE A 82 2.77 9.06 -24.43
CA ILE A 82 3.08 8.71 -25.82
C ILE A 82 1.82 9.08 -26.64
N PRO A 83 1.95 9.80 -27.77
CA PRO A 83 0.84 10.37 -28.55
C PRO A 83 -0.15 9.36 -29.13
#